data_AF-A0A1F8RN15-F1
#
_entry.id   AF-A0A1F8RN15-F1
#
_cell.length_a   1.000
_cell.length_b   1.000
_cell.length_c   1.000
_cell.angle_alpha   90.00
_cell.angle_beta   90.00
_cell.angle_gamma   90.00
#
_symmetry.space_group_name_H-M   'P 1'
#
loop_
_entity.id
_entity.type
_entity.pdbx_description
1 polymer ?
#
loop_
_entity_poly.entity_id
_entity_poly.type
_entity_poly.pdbx_seq_one_letter_code
_entity_poly.pdbx_strand_id
1 'polypeptide(L)'
;MALPTILVDDEKCHDPLSCRKCLLVCPTRVLGLGTSVGPEKFKQIDPAFFVVRGVRFQFCTGCDKCVEVCPTHAIQISFDGGKVA
;
A
#
# COMPACT_ATOMS: atom_id res chain seq x y z
N MET A 1 -19.95 2.29 10.28
CA MET A 1 -19.07 1.37 9.55
C MET A 1 -17.66 1.87 9.73
N ALA A 2 -16.79 1.09 10.36
CA ALA A 2 -15.40 1.48 10.54
C ALA A 2 -14.66 1.41 9.21
N LEU A 3 -13.97 2.49 8.85
CA LEU A 3 -13.12 2.52 7.68
C LEU A 3 -11.73 2.03 8.08
N PRO A 4 -11.18 1.04 7.37
CA PRO A 4 -9.83 0.59 7.65
C PRO A 4 -8.80 1.61 7.19
N THR A 5 -7.82 1.88 8.04
CA THR A 5 -6.67 2.73 7.72
C THR A 5 -5.52 1.85 7.31
N ILE A 6 -5.00 2.05 6.09
CA ILE A 6 -3.83 1.33 5.58
C ILE A 6 -2.67 2.31 5.57
N LEU A 7 -1.65 2.03 6.39
CA LEU A 7 -0.40 2.77 6.44
C LEU A 7 0.68 1.96 5.73
N VAL A 8 1.48 2.63 4.91
CA VAL A 8 2.61 2.02 4.22
C VAL A 8 3.83 2.88 4.49
N ASP A 9 4.86 2.29 5.09
CA ASP A 9 6.14 2.94 5.37
C ASP A 9 6.98 2.98 4.08
N ASP A 10 7.14 4.17 3.51
CA ASP A 10 7.91 4.36 2.28
C ASP A 10 9.41 4.00 2.48
N GLU A 11 9.96 4.22 3.69
CA GLU A 11 11.37 3.92 3.99
C GLU A 11 11.69 2.42 3.96
N LYS A 12 10.75 1.59 4.40
CA LYS A 12 10.89 0.12 4.38
C LYS A 12 10.53 -0.48 3.02
N CYS A 13 9.84 0.27 2.16
CA CYS A 13 9.40 -0.16 0.85
C CYS A 13 10.32 0.39 -0.25
N HIS A 14 11.57 -0.07 -0.26
CA HIS A 14 12.62 0.48 -1.13
C HIS A 14 12.45 0.14 -2.62
N ASP A 15 11.86 -1.02 -2.96
CA ASP A 15 11.62 -1.43 -4.34
C ASP A 15 10.22 -2.04 -4.54
N PRO A 16 9.17 -1.20 -4.63
CA PRO A 16 7.81 -1.69 -4.81
C PRO A 16 7.51 -2.17 -6.23
N LEU A 17 8.28 -1.69 -7.23
CA LEU A 17 8.11 -2.05 -8.63
C LEU A 17 8.43 -3.53 -8.89
N SER A 18 9.56 -4.02 -8.37
CA SER A 18 9.94 -5.44 -8.53
C SER A 18 9.26 -6.33 -7.50
N CYS A 19 9.01 -5.82 -6.29
CA CYS A 19 8.37 -6.62 -5.24
C CYS A 19 6.91 -6.92 -5.57
N ARG A 20 6.04 -5.89 -5.65
CA ARG A 20 4.60 -5.97 -6.01
C ARG A 20 3.77 -7.12 -5.41
N LYS A 21 4.28 -7.85 -4.39
CA LYS A 21 3.64 -9.04 -3.80
C LYS A 21 2.33 -8.68 -3.12
N CYS A 22 2.31 -7.53 -2.43
CA CYS A 22 1.12 -6.99 -1.79
C CYS A 22 -0.02 -6.68 -2.79
N LEU A 23 0.30 -6.24 -4.01
CA LEU A 23 -0.69 -6.05 -5.08
C LEU A 23 -1.19 -7.38 -5.66
N LEU A 24 -0.33 -8.41 -5.71
CA LEU A 24 -0.67 -9.72 -6.27
C LEU A 24 -1.52 -10.56 -5.32
N VAL A 25 -1.25 -10.47 -4.00
CA VAL A 25 -1.99 -11.26 -3.00
C VAL A 25 -3.36 -10.68 -2.68
N CYS A 26 -3.58 -9.39 -2.93
CA CYS A 26 -4.81 -8.70 -2.56
C CYS A 26 -5.94 -9.00 -3.55
N PRO A 27 -6.97 -9.78 -3.19
CA PRO A 27 -8.02 -10.19 -4.13
C PRO A 27 -8.92 -9.01 -4.54
N THR A 28 -9.15 -8.07 -3.61
CA THR A 28 -9.97 -6.87 -3.85
C THR A 28 -9.18 -5.71 -4.44
N ARG A 29 -7.85 -5.86 -4.61
CA ARG A 29 -6.97 -4.89 -5.26
C ARG A 29 -7.08 -3.49 -4.63
N VAL A 30 -7.03 -3.47 -3.30
CA VAL A 30 -7.17 -2.28 -2.45
C VAL A 30 -5.98 -1.35 -2.57
N LEU A 31 -4.79 -1.93 -2.76
CA LEU A 31 -3.50 -1.27 -2.88
C LEU A 31 -3.23 -0.90 -4.34
N GLY A 32 -2.73 0.33 -4.55
CA GLY A 32 -2.27 0.82 -5.84
C GLY A 32 -0.79 1.15 -5.79
N LEU A 33 -0.10 0.92 -6.91
CA LEU A 33 1.26 1.39 -7.13
C LEU A 33 1.17 2.75 -7.81
N GLY A 34 1.74 3.76 -7.17
CA GLY A 34 1.82 5.13 -7.66
C GLY A 34 3.24 5.66 -7.54
N THR A 35 3.40 6.95 -7.78
CA THR A 35 4.67 7.66 -7.61
C THR A 35 4.48 8.81 -6.64
N SER A 36 5.46 9.06 -5.78
CA SER A 36 5.45 10.22 -4.87
C SER A 36 5.74 11.53 -5.58
N VAL A 37 6.30 11.45 -6.79
CA VAL A 37 6.61 12.58 -7.67
C VAL A 37 5.70 12.57 -8.89
N GLY A 38 5.34 13.76 -9.36
CA GLY A 38 4.61 13.92 -10.62
C GLY A 38 5.50 13.57 -11.82
N PRO A 39 4.93 13.01 -12.90
CA PRO A 39 5.69 12.77 -14.13
C PRO A 39 6.14 14.09 -14.75
N GLU A 40 7.45 14.27 -14.93
CA GLU A 40 8.02 15.38 -15.71
C GLU A 40 8.11 14.99 -17.20
N LYS A 41 7.79 15.93 -18.10
CA LYS A 41 7.90 15.69 -19.55
C LYS A 41 9.34 15.34 -19.91
N PHE A 42 9.51 14.27 -20.69
CA PHE A 42 10.80 13.77 -21.21
C PHE A 42 11.79 13.22 -20.16
N LYS A 43 11.35 12.97 -18.93
CA LYS A 43 12.18 12.35 -17.89
C LYS A 43 11.60 11.01 -17.47
N GLN A 44 12.46 10.00 -17.36
CA GLN A 44 12.07 8.73 -16.76
C GLN A 44 12.01 8.91 -15.24
N ILE A 45 10.97 8.37 -14.62
CA ILE A 45 10.82 8.40 -13.16
C ILE A 45 11.76 7.36 -12.58
N ASP A 46 12.65 7.76 -11.67
CA ASP A 46 13.50 6.81 -10.99
C ASP A 46 12.66 5.78 -10.21
N PRO A 47 13.06 4.49 -10.25
CA PRO A 47 12.34 3.41 -9.58
C PRO A 47 12.19 3.61 -8.07
N ALA A 48 13.05 4.42 -7.45
CA ALA A 48 13.00 4.78 -6.04
C ALA A 48 11.79 5.66 -5.65
N PHE A 49 11.16 6.35 -6.60
CA PHE A 49 10.00 7.20 -6.32
C PHE A 49 8.66 6.48 -6.39
N PHE A 50 8.65 5.19 -6.74
CA PHE A 50 7.44 4.40 -6.71
C PHE A 50 7.06 4.11 -5.27
N VAL A 51 5.77 4.26 -4.96
CA VAL A 51 5.21 3.99 -3.64
C VAL A 51 3.91 3.24 -3.76
N VAL A 52 3.60 2.42 -2.75
CA VAL A 52 2.34 1.69 -2.68
C VAL A 52 1.44 2.38 -1.67
N ARG A 53 0.20 2.69 -2.06
CA ARG A 53 -0.80 3.26 -1.14
C ARG A 53 -2.14 2.57 -1.26
N GLY A 54 -2.88 2.55 -0.15
CA GLY A 54 -4.27 2.07 -0.13
C GLY A 54 -5.21 3.06 -0.79
N VAL A 55 -5.55 2.84 -2.07
CA VAL A 55 -6.44 3.73 -2.83
C VAL A 55 -7.91 3.38 -2.57
N ARG A 56 -8.21 2.10 -2.37
CA ARG A 56 -9.58 1.56 -2.31
C ARG A 56 -9.91 0.93 -0.96
N PHE A 57 -9.50 1.57 0.15
CA PHE A 57 -9.67 1.06 1.51
C PHE A 57 -11.11 0.66 1.89
N GLN A 58 -12.12 1.23 1.22
CA GLN A 58 -13.54 0.84 1.32
C GLN A 58 -13.81 -0.65 1.05
N PHE A 59 -12.98 -1.30 0.22
CA PHE A 59 -13.10 -2.71 -0.14
C PHE A 59 -12.12 -3.61 0.63
N CYS A 60 -11.42 -3.06 1.63
CA CYS A 60 -10.52 -3.84 2.45
C CYS A 60 -11.30 -4.66 3.46
N THR A 61 -11.08 -5.98 3.46
CA THR A 61 -11.79 -6.93 4.32
C THR A 61 -11.02 -7.30 5.59
N GLY A 62 -9.80 -6.78 5.78
CA GLY A 62 -8.95 -7.16 6.93
C GLY A 62 -8.48 -8.59 6.90
N CYS A 63 -8.01 -9.03 5.74
CA CYS A 63 -7.41 -10.35 5.60
C CYS A 63 -5.92 -10.39 5.95
N ASP A 64 -5.27 -9.24 6.19
CA ASP A 64 -3.85 -9.06 6.52
C ASP A 64 -2.80 -9.74 5.60
N LYS A 65 -3.23 -10.37 4.51
CA LYS A 65 -2.36 -11.07 3.55
C LYS A 65 -1.24 -10.20 2.97
N CYS A 66 -1.51 -8.91 2.77
CA CYS A 66 -0.50 -7.98 2.27
C CYS A 66 0.62 -7.72 3.29
N VAL A 67 0.31 -7.78 4.59
CA VAL A 67 1.29 -7.66 5.68
C VAL A 67 2.13 -8.94 5.76
N GLU A 68 1.49 -10.11 5.68
CA GLU A 68 2.17 -11.41 5.75
C GLU A 68 3.15 -11.64 4.58
N VAL A 69 2.78 -11.24 3.38
CA VAL A 69 3.64 -11.44 2.19
C VAL A 69 4.77 -10.42 2.09
N CYS A 70 4.70 -9.33 2.85
CA CYS A 70 5.65 -8.22 2.75
C CYS A 70 6.96 -8.61 3.44
N PRO A 71 8.09 -8.76 2.70
CA PRO A 71 9.35 -9.19 3.30
C PRO A 71 9.92 -8.16 4.29
N THR A 72 9.59 -6.89 4.11
CA THR A 72 10.05 -5.79 4.96
C THR A 72 9.02 -5.36 6.01
N HIS A 73 7.85 -6.02 6.05
CA HIS A 73 6.74 -5.66 6.93
C HIS A 73 6.43 -4.15 6.92
N ALA A 74 6.46 -3.54 5.74
CA ALA A 74 6.26 -2.10 5.54
C ALA A 74 4.77 -1.67 5.58
N ILE A 75 3.85 -2.63 5.62
CA ILE A 75 2.40 -2.38 5.53
C ILE A 75 1.79 -2.63 6.90
N GLN A 76 0.98 -1.68 7.36
CA GLN A 76 0.16 -1.81 8.56
C GLN A 76 -1.30 -1.54 8.21
N ILE A 77 -2.20 -2.34 8.77
CA ILE A 77 -3.64 -2.13 8.62
C ILE A 77 -4.26 -2.02 10.00
N SER A 78 -5.04 -0.96 10.19
CA SER A 78 -5.79 -0.72 11.41
C SER A 78 -7.27 -0.74 11.08
N PHE A 79 -7.99 -1.67 11.73
CA PHE A 79 -9.45 -1.75 11.69
C PHE A 79 -9.98 -1.20 13.00
N ASP A 80 -10.11 0.13 13.12
CA ASP A 80 -10.74 0.70 14.31
C ASP A 80 -12.26 0.52 14.22
N GLY A 81 -12.67 -0.74 14.43
CA GLY A 81 -14.04 -1.19 14.63
C GLY A 81 -14.61 -0.68 15.96
N GLY A 82 -14.67 0.64 16.13
CA GLY A 82 -15.33 1.31 17.24
C GLY A 82 -14.53 1.37 18.54
N LYS A 83 -13.92 2.52 18.81
CA LYS A 83 -14.45 3.52 19.78
C LYS A 83 -13.60 4.80 19.70
N VAL A 84 -14.15 5.86 19.11
CA VAL A 84 -13.79 7.20 19.55
C VAL A 84 -14.85 7.58 20.58
N ALA A 85 -14.46 7.52 21.85
CA ALA A 85 -15.18 8.17 22.94
C ALA A 85 -14.95 9.69 22.86
#